data_AF-A0A9E2YE16-F1
#
_entry.id   AF-A0A9E2YE16-F1
#
_cell.length_a   1.000
_cell.length_b   1.000
_cell.length_c   1.000
_cell.angle_alpha   90.00
_cell.angle_beta   90.00
_cell.angle_gamma   90.00
#
_symmetry.space_group_name_H-M   'P 1'
#
loop_
_entity.id
_entity.type
_entity.pdbx_description
1 polymer ?
#
loop_
_entity_poly.entity_id
_entity_poly.type
_entity_poly.pdbx_seq_one_letter_code
_entity_poly.pdbx_strand_id
1 'polypeptide(L)'
;MSSYTQSIQNLMNELASLPGIGMRSAERIAFYLLKQPTDEAMKLADAIRDVKTRIKHCSICFNLTEQDPCGICTDNNRDHTVVCVVEQPKDLLAL
;
A
#
# COMPACT_ATOMS: atom_id res chain seq x y z
N MET A 1 -16.00 29.97 -6.97
CA MET A 1 -15.03 29.03 -6.36
C MET A 1 -15.82 28.18 -5.39
N SER A 2 -16.01 26.90 -5.70
CA SER A 2 -16.69 25.94 -4.82
C SER A 2 -15.88 25.83 -3.52
N SER A 3 -16.42 26.39 -2.43
CA SER A 3 -15.77 26.36 -1.12
C SER A 3 -16.04 24.98 -0.50
N TYR A 4 -15.19 24.01 -0.83
CA TYR A 4 -15.17 22.74 -0.10
C TYR A 4 -14.64 22.97 1.32
N THR A 5 -15.07 22.14 2.28
CA THR A 5 -14.48 22.15 3.61
C THR A 5 -13.01 21.71 3.54
N GLN A 6 -12.20 22.17 4.48
CA GLN A 6 -10.76 21.87 4.51
C GLN A 6 -10.48 20.36 4.44
N SER A 7 -11.27 19.55 5.13
CA SER A 7 -11.11 18.08 5.15
C SER A 7 -11.33 17.44 3.79
N ILE A 8 -12.33 17.89 3.02
CA ILE A 8 -12.58 17.38 1.66
C ILE A 8 -11.47 17.81 0.72
N GLN A 9 -11.02 19.07 0.81
CA GLN A 9 -9.93 19.57 -0.02
C GLN A 9 -8.63 18.80 0.22
N ASN A 10 -8.29 18.51 1.47
CA ASN A 10 -7.12 17.71 1.81
C ASN A 10 -7.21 16.32 1.19
N LEU A 11 -8.34 15.61 1.35
CA LEU A 11 -8.53 14.29 0.76
C LEU A 11 -8.39 14.31 -0.77
N MET A 12 -8.98 15.31 -1.44
CA MET A 12 -8.86 15.44 -2.90
C MET A 12 -7.40 15.67 -3.34
N ASN A 13 -6.65 16.49 -2.63
CA ASN A 13 -5.25 16.76 -2.95
C ASN A 13 -4.38 15.49 -2.78
N GLU A 14 -4.55 14.75 -1.68
CA GLU A 14 -3.84 13.49 -1.46
C GLU A 14 -4.15 12.47 -2.55
N LEU A 15 -5.44 12.30 -2.90
CA LEU A 15 -5.87 11.39 -3.97
C LEU A 15 -5.32 11.81 -5.34
N ALA A 16 -5.29 13.12 -5.64
CA ALA A 16 -4.78 13.63 -6.91
C ALA A 16 -3.25 13.54 -7.05
N SER A 17 -2.53 13.30 -5.95
CA SER A 17 -1.08 13.06 -5.98
C SER A 17 -0.72 11.64 -6.45
N LEU A 18 -1.69 10.72 -6.43
CA LEU A 18 -1.49 9.33 -6.81
C LEU A 18 -1.33 9.18 -8.33
N PRO A 19 -0.45 8.28 -8.81
CA PRO A 19 -0.27 8.05 -10.23
C PRO A 19 -1.58 7.60 -10.88
N GLY A 20 -1.99 8.30 -11.94
CA GLY A 20 -3.20 7.99 -12.71
C GLY A 20 -4.50 8.61 -12.17
N ILE A 21 -4.47 9.39 -11.09
CA ILE A 21 -5.65 10.08 -10.55
C ILE A 21 -5.50 11.60 -10.71
N GLY A 22 -6.29 12.20 -11.61
CA GLY A 22 -6.39 13.67 -11.73
C GLY A 22 -7.42 14.27 -10.77
N MET A 23 -7.42 15.61 -10.64
CA MET A 23 -8.29 16.35 -9.71
C MET A 23 -9.79 16.00 -9.85
N ARG A 24 -10.30 15.85 -11.08
CA ARG A 24 -11.70 15.45 -11.33
C ARG A 24 -12.02 14.05 -10.81
N SER A 25 -11.07 13.12 -10.94
CA SER A 25 -11.21 11.75 -10.41
C SER A 25 -11.11 11.75 -8.89
N ALA A 26 -10.19 12.52 -8.33
CA ALA A 26 -10.02 12.68 -6.89
C ALA A 26 -11.28 13.24 -6.21
N GLU A 27 -11.90 14.26 -6.81
CA GLU A 27 -13.18 14.80 -6.36
C GLU A 27 -14.27 13.72 -6.32
N ARG A 28 -14.42 12.96 -7.41
CA ARG A 28 -15.40 11.86 -7.49
C ARG A 28 -15.18 10.81 -6.40
N ILE A 29 -13.92 10.45 -6.11
CA ILE A 29 -13.58 9.47 -5.08
C ILE A 29 -13.84 10.05 -3.67
N ALA A 30 -13.47 11.31 -3.42
CA ALA A 30 -13.70 11.96 -2.13
C ALA A 30 -15.20 12.01 -1.78
N PHE A 31 -16.04 12.38 -2.73
CA PHE A 31 -17.49 12.37 -2.53
C PHE A 31 -18.11 10.97 -2.48
N TYR A 32 -17.48 9.97 -3.10
CA TYR A 32 -17.87 8.58 -2.91
C TYR A 32 -17.63 8.14 -1.47
N LEU A 33 -16.43 8.39 -0.93
CA LEU A 33 -16.05 8.02 0.45
C LEU A 33 -16.91 8.74 1.49
N LEU A 34 -17.25 10.01 1.27
CA LEU A 34 -18.13 10.78 2.16
C LEU A 34 -19.54 10.17 2.31
N LYS A 35 -20.01 9.43 1.30
CA LYS A 35 -21.32 8.77 1.31
C LYS A 35 -21.29 7.35 1.87
N GLN A 36 -20.09 6.78 2.08
CA GLN A 36 -19.97 5.44 2.64
C GLN A 36 -20.21 5.45 4.15
N PRO A 37 -20.64 4.30 4.73
CA PRO A 37 -20.58 4.11 6.17
C PRO A 37 -19.16 4.36 6.70
N THR A 38 -19.06 4.93 7.90
CA THR A 38 -17.77 5.26 8.53
C THR A 38 -16.82 4.07 8.53
N ASP A 39 -17.30 2.88 8.87
CA ASP A 39 -16.49 1.67 8.96
C ASP A 39 -15.87 1.28 7.61
N GLU A 40 -16.61 1.45 6.50
CA GLU A 40 -16.11 1.15 5.15
C GLU A 40 -15.05 2.16 4.68
N ALA A 41 -15.26 3.45 4.96
CA ALA A 41 -14.25 4.47 4.66
C ALA A 41 -12.98 4.27 5.50
N MET A 42 -13.13 3.90 6.78
CA MET A 42 -12.00 3.66 7.68
C MET A 42 -11.21 2.40 7.33
N LYS A 43 -11.85 1.33 6.83
CA LYS A 43 -11.15 0.15 6.31
C LYS A 43 -10.13 0.50 5.23
N LEU A 44 -10.47 1.41 4.31
CA LEU A 44 -9.52 1.86 3.28
C LEU A 44 -8.36 2.65 3.89
N ALA A 45 -8.65 3.57 4.82
CA ALA A 45 -7.62 4.34 5.50
C ALA A 45 -6.66 3.43 6.29
N ASP A 46 -7.21 2.42 6.96
CA ASP A 46 -6.44 1.44 7.72
C ASP A 46 -5.59 0.55 6.81
N ALA A 47 -6.11 0.11 5.65
CA ALA A 47 -5.32 -0.65 4.68
C ALA A 47 -4.11 0.14 4.16
N ILE A 48 -4.29 1.44 3.87
CA ILE A 48 -3.19 2.33 3.47
C ILE A 48 -2.16 2.46 4.61
N ARG A 49 -2.64 2.68 5.85
CA ARG A 49 -1.77 2.79 7.03
C ARG A 49 -0.98 1.51 7.26
N ASP A 50 -1.62 0.35 7.18
CA ASP A 50 -1.01 -0.94 7.47
C ASP A 50 0.11 -1.26 6.48
N VAL A 51 -0.11 -1.06 5.17
CA VAL A 51 0.96 -1.21 4.15
C VAL A 51 2.16 -0.32 4.45
N LYS A 52 1.94 0.92 4.90
CA LYS A 52 3.03 1.86 5.16
C LYS A 52 3.78 1.61 6.47
N THR A 53 3.12 1.00 7.45
CA THR A 53 3.66 0.87 8.83
C THR A 53 4.11 -0.54 9.18
N ARG A 54 3.53 -1.58 8.56
CA ARG A 54 3.82 -2.99 8.88
C ARG A 54 4.82 -3.61 7.92
N ILE A 55 4.80 -3.20 6.65
CA ILE A 55 5.71 -3.76 5.65
C ILE A 55 7.12 -3.22 5.89
N LYS A 56 8.07 -4.15 5.95
CA LYS A 56 9.50 -3.92 6.11
C LYS A 56 10.28 -4.81 5.14
N HIS A 57 11.58 -4.57 5.05
CA HIS A 57 12.48 -5.45 4.32
C HIS A 57 12.97 -6.57 5.24
N CYS A 58 13.01 -7.79 4.72
CA CYS A 58 13.63 -8.93 5.38
C CYS A 58 15.12 -8.65 5.64
N SER A 59 15.60 -8.94 6.85
CA SER A 59 17.01 -8.78 7.25
C SER A 59 17.99 -9.68 6.48
N ILE A 60 17.50 -10.70 5.77
CA ILE A 60 18.32 -11.68 5.03
C ILE A 60 18.30 -11.40 3.52
N CYS A 61 17.12 -11.43 2.91
CA CYS A 61 16.99 -11.35 1.45
C CYS A 61 16.42 -10.02 0.93
N PHE A 62 16.14 -9.06 1.83
CA PHE A 62 15.54 -7.77 1.50
C PHE A 62 14.18 -7.83 0.77
N ASN A 63 13.50 -8.98 0.76
CA ASN A 63 12.12 -9.07 0.28
C ASN A 63 11.16 -8.28 1.20
N LEU A 64 10.04 -7.83 0.65
CA LEU A 64 8.96 -7.20 1.43
C LEU A 64 8.26 -8.24 2.30
N THR A 65 8.10 -7.92 3.58
CA THR A 65 7.49 -8.82 4.55
C THR A 65 6.95 -8.05 5.76
N GLU A 66 6.00 -8.66 6.47
CA GLU A 66 5.55 -8.18 7.78
C GLU A 66 6.28 -8.91 8.93
N GLN A 67 6.98 -10.01 8.64
CA GLN A 67 7.70 -10.84 9.60
C GLN A 67 9.17 -10.91 9.22
N ASP A 68 10.07 -10.68 10.18
CA ASP A 68 11.51 -10.65 9.91
C ASP A 68 12.22 -11.71 10.77
N PRO A 69 12.89 -12.72 10.17
CA PRO A 69 13.05 -12.94 8.72
C PRO A 69 11.76 -13.38 8.00
N CYS A 70 11.70 -13.17 6.68
CA CYS A 70 10.51 -13.49 5.90
C CYS A 70 10.27 -15.01 5.81
N GLY A 71 9.03 -15.41 5.47
CA GLY A 71 8.64 -16.82 5.37
C GLY A 71 9.51 -17.66 4.43
N ILE A 72 10.08 -17.06 3.38
CA ILE A 72 11.00 -17.74 2.46
C ILE A 72 12.32 -18.09 3.16
N CYS A 73 12.86 -17.16 3.94
CA CYS A 73 14.13 -17.36 4.64
C CYS A 73 14.00 -18.26 5.87
N THR A 74 12.81 -18.35 6.48
CA THR A 74 12.56 -19.24 7.61
C THR A 74 12.14 -20.65 7.20
N ASP A 75 11.88 -20.90 5.91
CA ASP A 75 11.44 -22.21 5.42
C ASP A 75 12.63 -23.18 5.35
N ASN A 76 12.58 -24.21 6.20
CA ASN A 76 13.58 -25.26 6.28
C ASN A 76 13.54 -26.24 5.10
N ASN A 77 12.48 -26.22 4.29
CA ASN A 77 12.39 -27.07 3.09
C ASN A 77 13.11 -26.46 1.88
N ARG A 78 13.58 -25.21 1.97
CA ARG A 78 14.33 -24.55 0.91
C ARG A 78 15.81 -24.86 1.01
N ASP A 79 16.47 -24.91 -0.14
CA ASP A 79 17.94 -24.96 -0.21
C ASP A 79 18.51 -23.54 -0.08
N HIS A 80 19.14 -23.25 1.05
CA HIS A 80 19.70 -21.92 1.36
C HIS A 80 21.08 -21.71 0.72
N THR A 81 21.63 -22.69 0.00
CA THR A 81 22.88 -22.54 -0.76
C THR A 81 22.65 -21.93 -2.15
N VAL A 82 21.40 -21.91 -2.62
CA VAL A 82 21.01 -21.36 -3.92
C VAL A 82 20.30 -20.02 -3.75
N VAL A 83 20.84 -18.97 -4.37
CA VAL A 83 20.29 -17.60 -4.30
C VAL A 83 19.72 -17.19 -5.66
N CYS A 84 18.45 -16.81 -5.68
CA CYS A 84 17.80 -16.19 -6.85
C CYS A 84 17.85 -14.67 -6.69
N VAL A 85 18.66 -14.00 -7.52
CA VAL A 85 18.77 -12.54 -7.53
C VAL A 85 17.67 -11.97 -8.43
N VAL A 86 16.93 -11.00 -7.91
CA VAL A 86 15.84 -10.29 -8.62
C VAL A 86 16.06 -8.78 -8.54
N GLU A 87 15.49 -8.02 -9.47
CA GLU A 87 15.61 -6.56 -9.50
C GLU A 87 14.70 -5.90 -8.46
N GLN A 88 13.47 -6.37 -8.32
CA GLN A 88 12.48 -5.84 -7.39
C GLN A 88 11.74 -6.96 -6.64
N PRO A 89 11.30 -6.72 -5.39
CA PRO A 89 10.55 -7.71 -4.61
C PRO A 89 9.33 -8.31 -5.33
N LYS A 90 8.69 -7.51 -6.19
CA LYS A 90 7.53 -7.93 -7.00
C LYS A 90 7.85 -9.05 -8.00
N ASP A 91 9.11 -9.16 -8.43
CA ASP A 91 9.52 -10.13 -9.45
C ASP A 91 9.50 -11.56 -8.89
N LEU A 92 9.55 -11.72 -7.55
CA LEU A 92 9.35 -13.01 -6.89
C LEU A 92 7.94 -13.58 -7.10
N LEU A 93 6.93 -12.74 -7.37
CA LEU A 93 5.55 -13.20 -7.62
C LEU A 93 5.37 -13.85 -8.99
N ALA A 94 6.34 -13.68 -9.89
CA ALA A 94 6.29 -14.20 -11.26
C ALA A 94 6.97 -15.57 -11.44
N LEU A 95 7.51 -16.14 -10.35
CA LEU A 95 8.22 -17.43 -10.30
C LEU A 95 7.33 -18.53 -9.72
#